data_AF-A0A535QTS9-F1
#
_entry.id   AF-A0A535QTS9-F1
#
_cell.length_a   1.000
_cell.length_b   1.000
_cell.length_c   1.000
_cell.angle_alpha   90.00
_cell.angle_beta   90.00
_cell.angle_gamma   90.00
#
_symmetry.space_group_name_H-M   'P 1'
#
loop_
_entity.id
_entity.type
_entity.pdbx_description
1 polymer ?
#
loop_
_entity_poly.entity_id
_entity_poly.type
_entity_poly.pdbx_seq_one_letter_code
_entity_poly.pdbx_strand_id
1 'polypeptide(L)'
;MNSSIFVKSAKGLILASGLIAASSVVGYAQDATVALGAQATVPLSSLYANAPTGSASLGGHTFDLSGGNLVSLGSGESVTYTGSWSNAQSVYLLLNTMNTYFWYDQSVVGNVTLTFSDGTTQSTDLTVGGNIREWRTGAGNTVTWTSDPATSYVWSGNATDGSAATIDMLTINLTGSTKTITSVAINNTNGWGSLRVDLAGLTVDPQVAQTPSCIRPGNSCNTDAAINSQAWKWQPVLPGATNVNPHAKNADKTNNGHKAH
;
A
#
# COMPACT_ATOMS: atom_id res chain seq x y z
N MET A 1 40.65 -7.50 -63.46
CA MET A 1 40.60 -6.05 -63.76
C MET A 1 39.17 -5.71 -64.12
N ASN A 2 38.59 -4.70 -63.43
CA ASN A 2 37.51 -3.76 -63.79
C ASN A 2 36.38 -4.23 -64.75
N SER A 3 35.10 -3.90 -64.57
CA SER A 3 34.41 -2.87 -63.77
C SER A 3 32.91 -2.89 -64.13
N SER A 4 32.12 -2.09 -63.40
CA SER A 4 30.82 -1.49 -63.78
C SER A 4 29.58 -2.23 -63.26
N ILE A 5 28.45 -1.62 -62.88
CA ILE A 5 28.06 -0.28 -62.39
C ILE A 5 26.55 -0.41 -62.06
N PHE A 6 26.09 0.19 -60.95
CA PHE A 6 24.71 0.60 -60.58
C PHE A 6 23.52 -0.35 -60.80
N VAL A 7 22.71 -0.59 -59.74
CA VAL A 7 21.35 -0.03 -59.61
C VAL A 7 20.98 0.11 -58.12
N LYS A 8 20.52 1.31 -57.75
CA LYS A 8 19.95 1.71 -56.47
C LYS A 8 18.48 1.27 -56.37
N SER A 9 18.05 0.80 -55.21
CA SER A 9 16.65 0.86 -54.79
C SER A 9 16.61 1.19 -53.30
N ALA A 10 16.21 2.43 -53.01
CA ALA A 10 16.02 2.97 -51.69
C ALA A 10 14.71 2.45 -51.10
N LYS A 11 14.78 1.82 -49.93
CA LYS A 11 13.73 1.92 -48.91
C LYS A 11 14.42 2.09 -47.57
N GLY A 12 14.78 3.34 -47.28
CA GLY A 12 15.19 3.74 -45.93
C GLY A 12 14.02 3.43 -45.00
N LEU A 13 14.24 2.53 -44.05
CA LEU A 13 13.36 2.34 -42.93
C LEU A 13 13.46 3.62 -42.09
N ILE A 14 12.49 4.51 -42.24
CA ILE A 14 12.26 5.58 -41.27
C ILE A 14 11.75 4.86 -40.04
N LEU A 15 12.66 4.60 -39.10
CA LEU A 15 12.28 4.31 -37.73
C LEU A 15 11.72 5.64 -37.20
N ALA A 16 10.40 5.82 -37.30
CA ALA A 16 9.73 6.87 -36.58
C ALA A 16 10.00 6.61 -35.11
N SER A 17 10.94 7.38 -34.54
CA SER A 17 11.11 7.53 -33.10
C SER A 17 9.78 8.05 -32.58
N GLY A 18 8.89 7.12 -32.27
CA GLY A 18 7.63 7.39 -31.60
C GLY A 18 7.99 8.12 -30.34
N LEU A 19 7.65 9.41 -30.34
CA LEU A 19 7.65 10.29 -29.20
C LEU A 19 6.97 9.52 -28.06
N ILE A 20 7.75 8.98 -27.13
CA ILE A 20 7.23 8.67 -25.80
C ILE A 20 6.92 10.05 -25.24
N ALA A 21 5.68 10.47 -25.41
CA ALA A 21 5.11 11.47 -24.54
C ALA A 21 5.40 10.94 -23.14
N ALA A 22 6.31 11.60 -22.43
CA ALA A 22 6.40 11.47 -20.99
C ALA A 22 5.07 12.02 -20.47
N SER A 23 4.03 11.18 -20.51
CA SER A 23 2.94 11.27 -19.58
C SER A 23 3.65 11.20 -18.23
N SER A 24 3.81 12.36 -17.59
CA SER A 24 4.04 12.38 -16.16
C SER A 24 2.89 11.57 -15.59
N VAL A 25 3.16 10.30 -15.31
CA VAL A 25 2.29 9.50 -14.47
C VAL A 25 2.27 10.30 -13.18
N VAL A 26 1.17 11.01 -12.97
CA VAL A 26 0.79 11.53 -11.67
C VAL A 26 1.04 10.36 -10.73
N GLY A 27 1.97 10.53 -9.79
CA GLY A 27 2.22 9.51 -8.77
C GLY A 27 0.93 9.38 -7.99
N TYR A 28 0.07 8.46 -8.41
CA TYR A 28 -1.09 8.06 -7.63
C TYR A 28 -0.55 7.59 -6.28
N ALA A 29 -1.22 8.01 -5.20
CA ALA A 29 -1.01 7.38 -3.91
C ALA A 29 -1.12 5.86 -4.12
N GLN A 30 -0.09 5.12 -3.72
CA GLN A 30 -0.05 3.67 -3.90
C GLN A 30 0.06 3.04 -2.54
N ASP A 31 -0.89 2.19 -2.18
CA ASP A 31 -0.91 1.52 -0.88
C ASP A 31 0.44 0.84 -0.61
N ALA A 32 0.96 1.06 0.59
CA ALA A 32 2.17 0.42 1.05
C ALA A 32 1.79 -0.96 1.60
N THR A 33 1.84 -1.96 0.72
CA THR A 33 1.59 -3.36 1.10
C THR A 33 2.59 -3.82 2.16
N VAL A 34 2.10 -4.60 3.12
CA VAL A 34 2.94 -5.18 4.17
C VAL A 34 2.97 -6.69 3.98
N ALA A 35 4.15 -7.21 3.64
CA ALA A 35 4.35 -8.65 3.52
C ALA A 35 4.25 -9.31 4.91
N LEU A 36 3.38 -10.31 5.04
CA LEU A 36 3.17 -11.01 6.32
C LEU A 36 4.37 -11.89 6.73
N GLY A 37 5.20 -12.28 5.75
CA GLY A 37 6.47 -12.97 5.97
C GLY A 37 6.32 -14.31 6.69
N ALA A 38 7.38 -14.70 7.43
CA ALA A 38 7.45 -16.00 8.10
C ALA A 38 6.42 -16.20 9.24
N GLN A 39 5.74 -15.13 9.67
CA GLN A 39 4.68 -15.22 10.69
C GLN A 39 3.40 -15.84 10.10
N ALA A 40 3.21 -15.75 8.78
CA ALA A 40 2.07 -16.35 8.09
C ALA A 40 2.36 -17.81 7.74
N THR A 41 1.82 -18.73 8.53
CA THR A 41 2.08 -20.17 8.42
C THR A 41 0.88 -20.99 7.98
N VAL A 42 -0.34 -20.43 8.01
CA VAL A 42 -1.56 -21.15 7.64
C VAL A 42 -1.86 -20.88 6.17
N PRO A 43 -1.91 -21.88 5.28
CA PRO A 43 -2.22 -21.65 3.88
C PRO A 43 -3.63 -21.07 3.71
N LEU A 44 -3.76 -19.95 3.00
CA LEU A 44 -5.06 -19.33 2.70
C LEU A 44 -5.96 -20.32 1.93
N SER A 45 -5.35 -21.11 1.03
CA SER A 45 -5.99 -22.18 0.26
C SER A 45 -6.46 -23.38 1.10
N SER A 46 -6.04 -23.49 2.37
CA SER A 46 -6.57 -24.53 3.28
C SER A 46 -7.94 -24.16 3.83
N LEU A 47 -8.26 -22.87 3.90
CA LEU A 47 -9.54 -22.35 4.40
C LEU A 47 -10.49 -21.99 3.27
N TYR A 48 -10.00 -21.23 2.30
CA TYR A 48 -10.81 -20.63 1.23
C TYR A 48 -10.55 -21.30 -0.11
N ALA A 49 -11.63 -21.72 -0.78
CA ALA A 49 -11.57 -22.19 -2.15
C ALA A 49 -11.42 -20.99 -3.11
N ASN A 50 -10.37 -20.99 -3.94
CA ASN A 50 -10.09 -19.94 -4.93
C ASN A 50 -10.00 -18.53 -4.31
N ALA A 51 -9.34 -18.42 -3.16
CA ALA A 51 -9.06 -17.13 -2.53
C ALA A 51 -8.23 -16.22 -3.46
N PRO A 52 -8.29 -14.89 -3.29
CA PRO A 52 -7.37 -13.97 -3.96
C PRO A 52 -5.91 -14.32 -3.63
N THR A 53 -5.03 -14.23 -4.63
CA THR A 53 -3.59 -14.53 -4.50
C THR A 53 -2.75 -13.51 -5.24
N GLY A 54 -1.47 -13.38 -4.87
CA GLY A 54 -0.56 -12.41 -5.49
C GLY A 54 -0.90 -10.98 -5.07
N SER A 55 -0.61 -10.00 -5.92
CA SER A 55 -1.05 -8.62 -5.69
C SER A 55 -2.54 -8.49 -6.04
N ALA A 56 -3.39 -8.36 -5.02
CA ALA A 56 -4.84 -8.32 -5.17
C ALA A 56 -5.40 -6.94 -4.77
N SER A 57 -6.33 -6.40 -5.56
CA SER A 57 -7.10 -5.21 -5.18
C SER A 57 -8.42 -5.65 -4.52
N LEU A 58 -8.58 -5.33 -3.24
CA LEU A 58 -9.70 -5.70 -2.40
C LEU A 58 -10.19 -4.45 -1.67
N GLY A 59 -11.50 -4.15 -1.76
CA GLY A 59 -12.07 -2.95 -1.15
C GLY A 59 -11.50 -1.63 -1.69
N GLY A 60 -10.86 -1.64 -2.87
CA GLY A 60 -10.17 -0.47 -3.44
C GLY A 60 -8.69 -0.36 -3.06
N HIS A 61 -8.19 -1.23 -2.18
CA HIS A 61 -6.80 -1.20 -1.71
C HIS A 61 -6.02 -2.42 -2.20
N THR A 62 -4.73 -2.25 -2.40
CA THR A 62 -3.80 -3.30 -2.83
C THR A 62 -3.26 -4.04 -1.63
N PHE A 63 -3.31 -5.37 -1.68
CA PHE A 63 -2.72 -6.28 -0.71
C PHE A 63 -1.74 -7.23 -1.38
N ASP A 64 -0.63 -7.52 -0.70
CA ASP A 64 0.30 -8.57 -1.11
C ASP A 64 -0.09 -9.92 -0.48
N LEU A 65 -0.73 -10.77 -1.28
CA LEU A 65 -1.11 -12.13 -0.94
C LEU A 65 -0.23 -13.17 -1.67
N SER A 66 0.94 -12.76 -2.17
CA SER A 66 1.85 -13.65 -2.91
C SER A 66 2.44 -14.76 -2.05
N GLY A 67 2.54 -14.55 -0.73
CA GLY A 67 2.95 -15.58 0.22
C GLY A 67 1.94 -16.73 0.38
N GLY A 68 0.68 -16.54 -0.03
CA GLY A 68 -0.34 -17.59 -0.02
C GLY A 68 -0.78 -18.08 1.37
N ASN A 69 -0.22 -17.51 2.44
CA ASN A 69 -0.49 -17.87 3.82
C ASN A 69 -1.07 -16.67 4.59
N LEU A 70 -1.80 -16.97 5.67
CA LEU A 70 -2.30 -16.04 6.66
C LEU A 70 -1.63 -16.28 8.02
N VAL A 71 -1.68 -15.27 8.89
CA VAL A 71 -1.37 -15.41 10.31
C VAL A 71 -2.63 -15.82 11.06
N SER A 72 -2.53 -16.85 11.91
CA SER A 72 -3.66 -17.32 12.74
C SER A 72 -3.26 -17.29 14.21
N LEU A 73 -3.71 -16.25 14.91
CA LEU A 73 -3.36 -16.01 16.31
C LEU A 73 -4.31 -16.78 17.24
N GLY A 74 -3.78 -17.69 18.02
CA GLY A 74 -4.46 -18.31 19.16
C GLY A 74 -4.58 -17.37 20.37
N SER A 75 -5.23 -17.86 21.42
CA SER A 75 -5.43 -17.14 22.68
C SER A 75 -4.09 -16.66 23.27
N GLY A 76 -3.97 -15.36 23.51
CA GLY A 76 -2.77 -14.72 24.07
C GLY A 76 -1.63 -14.49 23.06
N GLU A 77 -1.81 -14.86 21.79
CA GLU A 77 -0.81 -14.66 20.76
C GLU A 77 -0.94 -13.26 20.11
N SER A 78 0.19 -12.79 19.58
CA SER A 78 0.29 -11.49 18.93
C SER A 78 1.27 -11.54 17.77
N VAL A 79 1.06 -10.70 16.76
CA VAL A 79 2.04 -10.42 15.70
C VAL A 79 2.27 -8.92 15.61
N THR A 80 3.48 -8.51 15.25
CA THR A 80 3.83 -7.10 15.04
C THR A 80 4.58 -6.93 13.74
N TYR A 81 4.13 -5.97 12.94
CA TYR A 81 4.78 -5.54 11.70
C TYR A 81 5.40 -4.18 11.90
N THR A 82 6.71 -4.09 11.74
CA THR A 82 7.47 -2.84 11.84
C THR A 82 7.69 -2.24 10.46
N GLY A 83 7.59 -0.93 10.37
CA GLY A 83 7.80 -0.20 9.11
C GLY A 83 7.97 1.29 9.36
N SER A 84 7.85 2.07 8.30
CA SER A 84 7.88 3.53 8.37
C SER A 84 6.89 4.08 7.36
N TRP A 85 5.64 4.25 7.81
CA TRP A 85 4.55 4.72 6.97
C TRP A 85 4.22 6.18 7.33
N SER A 86 4.95 7.10 6.68
CA SER A 86 4.75 8.54 6.84
C SER A 86 3.52 9.02 6.07
N ASN A 87 2.83 10.02 6.62
CA ASN A 87 1.61 10.56 6.03
C ASN A 87 0.52 9.50 5.77
N ALA A 88 0.50 8.39 6.52
CA ALA A 88 -0.63 7.48 6.42
C ALA A 88 -1.93 8.19 6.82
N GLN A 89 -3.06 7.83 6.24
CA GLN A 89 -4.38 8.20 6.81
C GLN A 89 -5.09 7.02 7.42
N SER A 90 -4.83 5.83 6.92
CA SER A 90 -5.57 4.64 7.31
C SER A 90 -4.70 3.40 7.19
N VAL A 91 -5.02 2.43 8.04
CA VAL A 91 -4.48 1.07 7.97
C VAL A 91 -5.63 0.14 7.63
N TYR A 92 -5.40 -0.78 6.70
CA TYR A 92 -6.39 -1.72 6.21
C TYR A 92 -5.92 -3.13 6.48
N LEU A 93 -6.76 -3.92 7.14
CA LEU A 93 -6.43 -5.28 7.53
C LEU A 93 -7.49 -6.23 7.00
N LEU A 94 -7.07 -7.27 6.28
CA LEU A 94 -7.94 -8.38 5.91
C LEU A 94 -8.05 -9.31 7.13
N LEU A 95 -9.12 -9.16 7.90
CA LEU A 95 -9.29 -9.77 9.21
C LEU A 95 -10.60 -10.53 9.31
N ASN A 96 -10.50 -11.76 9.79
CA ASN A 96 -11.63 -12.55 10.24
C ASN A 96 -11.26 -13.29 11.53
N THR A 97 -12.23 -13.99 12.09
CA THR A 97 -12.05 -14.90 13.23
C THR A 97 -12.46 -16.31 12.84
N MET A 98 -11.96 -17.30 13.58
CA MET A 98 -12.32 -18.71 13.46
C MET A 98 -12.79 -19.25 14.81
N ASN A 99 -13.78 -20.17 14.80
CA ASN A 99 -14.43 -20.75 15.99
C ASN A 99 -15.21 -19.72 16.82
N THR A 100 -15.86 -18.78 16.14
CA THR A 100 -16.49 -17.59 16.70
C THR A 100 -17.97 -17.86 16.97
N TYR A 101 -18.24 -18.77 17.89
CA TYR A 101 -19.60 -19.14 18.29
C TYR A 101 -20.40 -17.96 18.87
N PHE A 102 -21.73 -18.08 18.88
CA PHE A 102 -22.63 -17.00 19.35
C PHE A 102 -22.36 -16.46 20.76
N TRP A 103 -21.75 -17.24 21.65
CA TRP A 103 -21.38 -16.77 22.97
C TRP A 103 -20.23 -15.75 22.98
N TYR A 104 -19.55 -15.53 21.85
CA TYR A 104 -18.58 -14.44 21.70
C TYR A 104 -19.22 -13.15 21.19
N ASP A 105 -20.50 -13.13 20.81
CA ASP A 105 -21.14 -11.91 20.28
C ASP A 105 -20.96 -10.72 21.23
N GLN A 106 -20.60 -9.57 20.67
CA GLN A 106 -20.27 -8.32 21.37
C GLN A 106 -19.09 -8.41 22.35
N SER A 107 -18.32 -9.50 22.35
CA SER A 107 -17.12 -9.63 23.17
C SER A 107 -15.91 -9.04 22.47
N VAL A 108 -15.09 -8.31 23.22
CA VAL A 108 -13.75 -7.90 22.78
C VAL A 108 -12.82 -9.10 22.89
N VAL A 109 -12.25 -9.51 21.77
CA VAL A 109 -11.38 -10.70 21.66
C VAL A 109 -9.93 -10.36 21.33
N GLY A 110 -9.65 -9.09 21.06
CA GLY A 110 -8.35 -8.64 20.63
C GLY A 110 -8.29 -7.14 20.44
N ASN A 111 -7.16 -6.67 19.93
CA ASN A 111 -7.03 -5.30 19.44
C ASN A 111 -5.99 -5.22 18.32
N VAL A 112 -6.08 -4.14 17.54
CA VAL A 112 -5.02 -3.68 16.65
C VAL A 112 -4.42 -2.42 17.26
N THR A 113 -3.11 -2.41 17.46
CA THR A 113 -2.38 -1.27 18.03
C THR A 113 -1.40 -0.70 17.02
N LEU A 114 -1.56 0.58 16.72
CA LEU A 114 -0.66 1.37 15.89
C LEU A 114 0.29 2.16 16.78
N THR A 115 1.59 2.05 16.54
CA THR A 115 2.61 2.84 17.24
C THR A 115 3.14 3.92 16.31
N PHE A 116 3.29 5.14 16.82
CA PHE A 116 3.79 6.28 16.07
C PHE A 116 5.25 6.60 16.41
N SER A 117 5.89 7.37 15.55
CA SER A 117 7.30 7.78 15.68
C SER A 117 7.63 8.59 16.93
N ASP A 118 6.64 9.18 17.60
CA ASP A 118 6.81 9.90 18.88
C ASP A 118 6.56 9.01 20.12
N GLY A 119 6.34 7.70 19.92
CA GLY A 119 6.07 6.74 20.98
C GLY A 119 4.61 6.68 21.42
N THR A 120 3.71 7.51 20.88
CA THR A 120 2.27 7.40 21.16
C THR A 120 1.65 6.20 20.42
N THR A 121 0.50 5.75 20.89
CA THR A 121 -0.24 4.62 20.30
C THR A 121 -1.71 4.95 20.07
N GLN A 122 -2.29 4.37 19.02
CA GLN A 122 -3.73 4.30 18.80
C GLN A 122 -4.14 2.82 18.81
N SER A 123 -5.16 2.46 19.58
CA SER A 123 -5.65 1.07 19.67
C SER A 123 -7.11 0.99 19.25
N THR A 124 -7.44 -0.05 18.51
CA THR A 124 -8.79 -0.38 18.07
C THR A 124 -9.13 -1.78 18.57
N ASP A 125 -10.15 -1.88 19.42
CA ASP A 125 -10.63 -3.17 19.93
C ASP A 125 -11.26 -4.00 18.80
N LEU A 126 -10.98 -5.30 18.80
CA LEU A 126 -11.61 -6.28 17.92
C LEU A 126 -12.81 -6.88 18.65
N THR A 127 -14.00 -6.47 18.25
CA THR A 127 -15.28 -6.89 18.86
C THR A 127 -16.03 -7.79 17.91
N VAL A 128 -16.28 -9.03 18.34
CA VAL A 128 -17.04 -10.01 17.57
C VAL A 128 -18.47 -9.52 17.34
N GLY A 129 -18.96 -9.59 16.11
CA GLY A 129 -20.27 -9.03 15.75
C GLY A 129 -20.26 -7.51 15.56
N GLY A 130 -19.22 -6.82 16.08
CA GLY A 130 -18.95 -5.41 15.85
C GLY A 130 -18.15 -5.22 14.57
N ASN A 131 -16.83 -5.39 14.65
CA ASN A 131 -15.90 -5.11 13.56
C ASN A 131 -15.10 -6.34 13.08
N ILE A 132 -15.34 -7.51 13.67
CA ILE A 132 -14.79 -8.79 13.24
C ILE A 132 -15.84 -9.90 13.38
N ARG A 133 -15.76 -10.94 12.54
CA ARG A 133 -16.71 -12.06 12.52
C ARG A 133 -16.09 -13.36 12.04
N GLU A 134 -16.82 -14.46 12.18
CA GLU A 134 -16.45 -15.77 11.65
C GLU A 134 -16.22 -15.70 10.14
N TRP A 135 -15.08 -16.24 9.68
CA TRP A 135 -14.74 -16.33 8.25
C TRP A 135 -15.73 -17.20 7.48
N ARG A 136 -16.19 -18.29 8.12
CA ARG A 136 -17.08 -19.30 7.58
C ARG A 136 -18.54 -18.94 7.83
N THR A 137 -19.09 -18.09 6.97
CA THR A 137 -20.45 -17.55 7.11
C THR A 137 -21.56 -18.58 6.86
N GLY A 138 -21.25 -19.70 6.19
CA GLY A 138 -22.17 -20.82 6.00
C GLY A 138 -22.17 -21.84 7.14
N ALA A 139 -21.38 -21.63 8.21
CA ALA A 139 -21.38 -22.50 9.38
C ALA A 139 -22.55 -22.15 10.31
N GLY A 140 -23.14 -23.17 10.94
CA GLY A 140 -24.13 -22.97 11.99
C GLY A 140 -23.48 -22.58 13.32
N ASN A 141 -24.22 -21.86 14.16
CA ASN A 141 -23.86 -21.49 15.54
C ASN A 141 -22.73 -20.48 15.72
N THR A 142 -22.31 -19.76 14.67
CA THR A 142 -21.23 -18.76 14.71
C THR A 142 -21.74 -17.36 14.39
N VAL A 143 -21.05 -16.34 14.91
CA VAL A 143 -21.32 -14.93 14.63
C VAL A 143 -20.81 -14.60 13.23
N THR A 144 -21.73 -14.41 12.28
CA THR A 144 -21.44 -14.20 10.86
C THR A 144 -21.78 -12.79 10.37
N TRP A 145 -22.07 -11.88 11.29
CA TRP A 145 -22.39 -10.48 11.02
C TRP A 145 -21.33 -9.53 11.58
N THR A 146 -21.29 -8.33 11.02
CA THR A 146 -20.60 -7.16 11.58
C THR A 146 -21.56 -5.98 11.53
N SER A 147 -21.45 -5.07 12.49
CA SER A 147 -22.26 -3.84 12.55
C SER A 147 -21.43 -2.56 12.38
N ASP A 148 -20.12 -2.64 12.52
CA ASP A 148 -19.22 -1.49 12.38
C ASP A 148 -19.08 -1.08 10.90
N PRO A 149 -19.41 0.16 10.52
CA PRO A 149 -19.26 0.64 9.14
C PRO A 149 -17.80 0.70 8.67
N ALA A 150 -16.82 0.65 9.58
CA ALA A 150 -15.41 0.57 9.23
C ALA A 150 -14.99 -0.82 8.72
N THR A 151 -15.86 -1.83 8.87
CA THR A 151 -15.64 -3.19 8.36
C THR A 151 -16.52 -3.44 7.13
N SER A 152 -15.90 -3.91 6.05
CA SER A 152 -16.60 -4.29 4.82
C SER A 152 -16.13 -5.68 4.36
N TYR A 153 -17.03 -6.48 3.79
CA TYR A 153 -16.61 -7.72 3.15
C TYR A 153 -16.05 -7.38 1.76
N VAL A 154 -14.82 -7.80 1.50
CA VAL A 154 -14.10 -7.45 0.26
C VAL A 154 -13.93 -8.63 -0.68
N TRP A 155 -14.24 -9.84 -0.20
CA TRP A 155 -14.34 -11.04 -1.01
C TRP A 155 -15.37 -12.01 -0.41
N SER A 156 -16.04 -12.74 -1.27
CA SER A 156 -16.96 -13.82 -0.91
C SER A 156 -16.77 -15.02 -1.83
N GLY A 157 -16.85 -16.22 -1.26
CA GLY A 157 -16.75 -17.45 -2.01
C GLY A 157 -17.11 -18.65 -1.13
N ASN A 158 -16.38 -19.75 -1.33
CA ASN A 158 -16.59 -20.97 -0.56
C ASN A 158 -15.38 -21.26 0.33
N ALA A 159 -15.63 -21.87 1.48
CA ALA A 159 -14.65 -22.62 2.22
C ALA A 159 -14.24 -23.89 1.43
N THR A 160 -13.12 -24.49 1.81
CA THR A 160 -12.65 -25.76 1.22
C THR A 160 -13.62 -26.93 1.39
N ASP A 161 -14.51 -26.86 2.38
CA ASP A 161 -15.58 -27.84 2.61
C ASP A 161 -16.93 -27.47 1.98
N GLY A 162 -16.95 -26.45 1.11
CA GLY A 162 -18.11 -26.07 0.30
C GLY A 162 -19.08 -25.09 0.95
N SER A 163 -18.96 -24.84 2.25
CA SER A 163 -19.77 -23.79 2.92
C SER A 163 -19.42 -22.38 2.42
N ALA A 164 -20.28 -21.39 2.66
CA ALA A 164 -19.99 -19.99 2.34
C ALA A 164 -18.85 -19.44 3.22
N ALA A 165 -17.99 -18.61 2.63
CA ALA A 165 -16.88 -17.95 3.32
C ALA A 165 -16.69 -16.51 2.82
N THR A 166 -16.16 -15.65 3.67
CA THR A 166 -15.87 -14.24 3.38
C THR A 166 -14.50 -13.84 3.87
N ILE A 167 -13.88 -12.87 3.20
CA ILE A 167 -12.74 -12.12 3.72
C ILE A 167 -13.22 -10.69 3.95
N ASP A 168 -13.09 -10.20 5.17
CA ASP A 168 -13.47 -8.86 5.56
C ASP A 168 -12.25 -7.95 5.67
N MET A 169 -12.45 -6.67 5.40
CA MET A 169 -11.46 -5.62 5.55
C MET A 169 -11.91 -4.65 6.64
N LEU A 170 -11.10 -4.55 7.69
CA LEU A 170 -11.22 -3.53 8.72
C LEU A 170 -10.38 -2.30 8.33
N THR A 171 -11.02 -1.14 8.33
CA THR A 171 -10.36 0.16 8.11
C THR A 171 -10.13 0.88 9.44
N ILE A 172 -8.88 1.18 9.78
CA ILE A 172 -8.53 1.99 10.95
C ILE A 172 -8.08 3.36 10.48
N ASN A 173 -8.94 4.36 10.63
CA ASN A 173 -8.61 5.76 10.31
C ASN A 173 -7.72 6.37 11.40
N LEU A 174 -6.70 7.10 10.98
CA LEU A 174 -5.79 7.85 11.83
C LEU A 174 -6.39 9.22 12.12
N THR A 175 -6.81 9.44 13.35
CA THR A 175 -7.41 10.73 13.73
C THR A 175 -6.30 11.75 14.00
N GLY A 176 -6.16 12.75 13.12
CA GLY A 176 -5.32 13.94 13.36
C GLY A 176 -3.80 13.69 13.45
N SER A 177 -3.30 12.53 13.01
CA SER A 177 -1.89 12.19 13.09
C SER A 177 -1.17 12.51 11.78
N THR A 178 -0.27 13.51 11.81
CA THR A 178 0.79 13.67 10.78
C THR A 178 1.99 12.78 11.05
N LYS A 179 1.92 11.94 12.08
CA LYS A 179 3.05 11.16 12.58
C LYS A 179 3.23 9.91 11.72
N THR A 180 4.47 9.48 11.61
CA THR A 180 4.82 8.23 10.93
C THR A 180 4.38 7.04 11.80
N ILE A 181 3.64 6.09 11.22
CA ILE A 181 3.42 4.80 11.88
C ILE A 181 4.73 4.01 11.82
N THR A 182 5.16 3.48 12.96
CA THR A 182 6.38 2.68 13.10
C THR A 182 6.08 1.19 13.30
N SER A 183 4.90 0.85 13.83
CA SER A 183 4.45 -0.53 13.90
C SER A 183 2.93 -0.69 13.88
N VAL A 184 2.48 -1.83 13.38
CA VAL A 184 1.11 -2.34 13.48
C VAL A 184 1.17 -3.67 14.23
N ALA A 185 0.55 -3.74 15.41
CA ALA A 185 0.44 -4.96 16.20
C ALA A 185 -1.00 -5.46 16.19
N ILE A 186 -1.18 -6.77 16.05
CA ILE A 186 -2.48 -7.43 16.15
C ILE A 186 -2.38 -8.43 17.30
N ASN A 187 -3.31 -8.34 18.25
CA ASN A 187 -3.31 -9.13 19.47
C ASN A 187 -4.63 -9.90 19.57
N ASN A 188 -4.54 -11.21 19.84
CA ASN A 188 -5.67 -11.99 20.30
C ASN A 188 -5.62 -12.05 21.84
N THR A 189 -6.39 -11.19 22.50
CA THR A 189 -6.44 -11.08 23.96
C THR A 189 -7.51 -11.97 24.58
N ASN A 190 -8.28 -12.70 23.77
CA ASN A 190 -9.29 -13.62 24.26
C ASN A 190 -8.62 -14.66 25.17
N GLY A 191 -9.10 -14.79 26.40
CA GLY A 191 -8.48 -15.64 27.43
C GLY A 191 -9.06 -17.05 27.53
N TRP A 192 -9.97 -17.46 26.65
CA TRP A 192 -10.70 -18.72 26.78
C TRP A 192 -11.18 -19.30 25.45
N GLY A 193 -11.49 -20.59 25.43
CA GLY A 193 -11.98 -21.28 24.23
C GLY A 193 -10.92 -21.39 23.11
N SER A 194 -11.37 -21.63 21.88
CA SER A 194 -10.51 -21.91 20.73
C SER A 194 -10.62 -20.88 19.61
N LEU A 195 -11.08 -19.67 19.93
CA LEU A 195 -11.20 -18.59 18.96
C LEU A 195 -9.82 -18.15 18.49
N ARG A 196 -9.69 -17.99 17.17
CA ARG A 196 -8.49 -17.46 16.52
C ARG A 196 -8.80 -16.16 15.80
N VAL A 197 -7.81 -15.28 15.73
CA VAL A 197 -7.85 -14.07 14.90
C VAL A 197 -6.96 -14.31 13.70
N ASP A 198 -7.54 -14.28 12.51
CA ASP A 198 -6.87 -14.59 11.25
C ASP A 198 -6.61 -13.30 10.47
N LEU A 199 -5.34 -13.02 10.16
CA LEU A 199 -4.90 -11.90 9.33
C LEU A 199 -4.37 -12.42 8.00
N ALA A 200 -5.13 -12.16 6.92
CA ALA A 200 -4.78 -12.57 5.57
C ALA A 200 -3.95 -11.53 4.81
N GLY A 201 -4.01 -10.25 5.19
CA GLY A 201 -3.30 -9.18 4.51
C GLY A 201 -3.32 -7.88 5.31
N LEU A 202 -2.28 -7.07 5.11
CA LEU A 202 -2.12 -5.76 5.73
C LEU A 202 -1.61 -4.78 4.68
N THR A 203 -2.23 -3.61 4.63
CA THR A 203 -1.74 -2.50 3.81
C THR A 203 -1.96 -1.18 4.53
N VAL A 204 -1.15 -0.18 4.19
CA VAL A 204 -1.21 1.15 4.77
C VAL A 204 -1.23 2.15 3.62
N ASP A 205 -2.31 2.91 3.49
CA ASP A 205 -2.39 3.93 2.45
C ASP A 205 -1.35 5.03 2.74
N PRO A 206 -0.51 5.43 1.77
CA PRO A 206 0.15 6.71 1.86
C PRO A 206 -0.82 7.83 1.46
N GLN A 207 -0.69 9.00 2.08
CA GLN A 207 -1.20 10.23 1.47
C GLN A 207 -0.44 10.56 0.20
N VAL A 208 -1.23 11.00 -0.78
CA VAL A 208 -0.88 11.75 -1.99
C VAL A 208 0.57 12.24 -2.02
N ALA A 209 1.29 11.85 -3.08
CA ALA A 209 2.47 12.61 -3.49
C ALA A 209 2.06 14.09 -3.51
N GLN A 210 2.78 14.93 -2.75
CA GLN A 210 2.55 16.37 -2.84
C GLN A 210 2.63 16.74 -4.31
N THR A 211 1.55 17.26 -4.88
CA THR A 211 1.65 18.00 -6.12
C THR A 211 2.72 19.06 -5.87
N PRO A 212 3.79 19.15 -6.65
CA PRO A 212 4.72 20.26 -6.50
C PRO A 212 3.92 21.54 -6.69
N SER A 213 3.56 22.21 -5.59
CA SER A 213 2.87 23.48 -5.64
C SER A 213 3.88 24.45 -6.22
N CYS A 214 3.62 24.93 -7.44
CA CYS A 214 4.40 26.00 -8.02
C CYS A 214 4.34 27.18 -7.04
N ILE A 215 5.45 27.52 -6.39
CA ILE A 215 5.54 28.61 -5.38
C ILE A 215 5.43 30.00 -6.04
N ARG A 216 5.07 30.08 -7.33
CA ARG A 216 5.07 31.34 -8.07
C ARG A 216 3.70 32.03 -8.04
N PRO A 217 3.63 33.34 -7.71
CA PRO A 217 2.39 34.10 -7.81
C PRO A 217 1.84 34.12 -9.25
N GLY A 218 0.54 33.84 -9.42
CA GLY A 218 -0.20 33.92 -10.70
C GLY A 218 -0.28 32.61 -11.52
N ASN A 219 -1.13 32.58 -12.55
CA ASN A 219 -1.47 31.43 -13.42
C ASN A 219 -0.31 30.90 -14.31
N SER A 220 0.94 31.05 -13.89
CA SER A 220 2.13 30.84 -14.73
C SER A 220 2.61 29.39 -14.85
N CYS A 221 1.93 28.44 -14.20
CA CYS A 221 2.33 27.02 -14.12
C CYS A 221 2.33 26.27 -15.45
N ASN A 222 1.62 26.79 -16.46
CA ASN A 222 1.42 26.11 -17.75
C ASN A 222 2.08 26.85 -18.92
N THR A 223 3.03 27.74 -18.65
CA THR A 223 3.76 28.47 -19.69
C THR A 223 5.00 27.69 -20.12
N ASP A 224 5.40 27.80 -21.39
CA ASP A 224 6.63 27.17 -21.92
C ASP A 224 7.90 27.59 -21.15
N ALA A 225 7.88 28.77 -20.53
CA ALA A 225 8.94 29.27 -19.66
C ALA A 225 8.99 28.52 -18.30
N ALA A 226 7.84 28.17 -17.73
CA ALA A 226 7.76 27.36 -16.52
C ALA A 226 8.21 25.91 -16.78
N ILE A 227 7.81 25.32 -17.91
CA ILE A 227 8.24 23.99 -18.34
C ILE A 227 9.76 23.98 -18.59
N ASN A 228 10.31 25.02 -19.23
CA ASN A 228 11.75 25.10 -19.51
C ASN A 228 12.61 25.34 -18.25
N SER A 229 12.14 26.10 -17.26
CA SER A 229 12.91 26.40 -16.04
C SER A 229 12.89 25.25 -15.03
N GLN A 230 11.90 24.35 -15.11
CA GLN A 230 11.82 23.10 -14.34
C GLN A 230 12.54 21.93 -15.03
N ALA A 231 13.01 22.13 -16.28
CA ALA A 231 13.72 21.09 -17.01
C ALA A 231 15.02 20.68 -16.31
N TRP A 232 15.32 19.38 -16.35
CA TRP A 232 16.52 18.73 -15.79
C TRP A 232 17.85 19.45 -16.06
N LYS A 233 17.95 20.23 -17.14
CA LYS A 233 19.13 21.06 -17.46
C LYS A 233 19.37 22.26 -16.52
N TRP A 234 18.39 22.68 -15.71
CA TRP A 234 18.45 23.87 -14.84
C TRP A 234 18.19 23.59 -13.36
N GLN A 235 17.96 22.32 -12.98
CA GLN A 235 17.75 21.98 -11.58
C GLN A 235 19.07 22.15 -10.79
N PRO A 236 19.08 22.95 -9.72
CA PRO A 236 20.27 23.10 -8.88
C PRO A 236 20.56 21.80 -8.13
N VAL A 237 21.84 21.51 -7.94
CA VAL A 237 22.25 20.43 -7.03
C VAL A 237 22.08 20.94 -5.60
N LEU A 238 21.24 20.27 -4.82
CA LEU A 238 21.08 20.56 -3.39
C LEU A 238 22.38 20.23 -2.64
N PRO A 239 22.90 21.12 -1.78
CA PRO A 239 24.10 20.82 -0.99
C PRO A 239 23.88 19.59 -0.11
N GLY A 240 24.71 18.55 -0.29
CA GLY A 240 24.65 17.31 0.49
C GLY A 240 23.78 16.18 -0.10
N ALA A 241 23.11 16.39 -1.24
CA ALA A 241 22.38 15.33 -1.95
C ALA A 241 23.25 14.68 -3.04
N THR A 242 23.16 13.36 -3.19
CA THR A 242 23.77 12.63 -4.31
C THR A 242 23.11 13.05 -5.61
N ASN A 243 23.88 13.66 -6.50
CA ASN A 243 23.39 14.14 -7.79
C ASN A 243 23.10 12.96 -8.73
N VAL A 244 21.82 12.64 -8.93
CA VAL A 244 21.36 11.60 -9.87
C VAL A 244 21.11 12.15 -11.29
N ASN A 245 21.41 13.43 -11.55
CA ASN A 245 21.21 14.05 -12.86
C ASN A 245 22.43 13.83 -13.76
N PRO A 246 22.32 13.02 -14.85
CA PRO A 246 23.43 12.67 -15.72
C PRO A 246 23.96 13.84 -16.58
N HIS A 247 23.33 15.03 -16.49
CA HIS A 247 23.66 16.18 -17.33
C HIS A 247 23.73 17.52 -16.57
N ALA A 248 23.85 17.49 -15.25
CA ALA A 248 24.05 18.72 -14.48
C ALA A 248 25.29 19.46 -15.01
N LYS A 249 25.09 20.59 -15.71
CA LYS A 249 26.18 21.49 -16.05
C LYS A 249 26.42 22.37 -14.83
N ASN A 250 27.44 22.04 -14.05
CA ASN A 250 28.04 23.00 -13.14
C ASN A 250 28.53 24.17 -14.01
N ALA A 251 27.82 25.28 -13.98
CA ALA A 251 28.37 26.56 -14.42
C ALA A 251 29.34 27.07 -13.34
N ASP A 252 30.31 26.23 -12.99
CA ASP A 252 31.46 26.64 -12.19
C ASP A 252 32.61 26.86 -13.16
N LYS A 253 32.49 27.93 -13.94
CA LYS A 253 33.61 28.53 -14.65
C LYS A 253 33.76 29.96 -14.15
N THR A 254 34.50 30.06 -13.05
CA THR A 254 35.56 31.05 -12.81
C THR A 254 35.23 32.51 -13.11
N ASN A 255 35.12 33.29 -12.03
CA ASN A 255 35.60 34.67 -11.88
C ASN A 255 36.01 35.37 -13.18
N ASN A 256 35.17 36.27 -13.67
CA ASN A 256 35.65 37.45 -14.38
C ASN A 256 34.97 38.67 -13.77
N GLY A 257 35.78 39.44 -13.05
CA GLY A 257 35.35 40.61 -12.29
C GLY A 257 34.64 41.64 -13.15
N HIS A 258 33.64 42.27 -12.55
CA HIS A 258 33.12 43.55 -13.01
C HIS A 258 34.27 44.55 -13.07
N LYS A 259 34.72 44.92 -14.27
CA LYS A 259 35.43 46.18 -14.46
C LYS A 259 34.39 47.28 -14.55
N ALA A 260 34.42 48.16 -13.55
CA ALA A 260 33.76 49.45 -13.62
C ALA A 260 34.46 50.31 -14.68
N HIS A 261 33.66 50.85 -15.60
CA HIS A 261 33.89 52.12 -16.29
C HIS A 261 32.52 52.74 -16.55
#